data_AF-A0A9P3GJ57-F1
#
_entry.id   AF-A0A9P3GJ57-F1
#
_cell.length_a   1.000
_cell.length_b   1.000
_cell.length_c   1.000
_cell.angle_alpha   90.00
_cell.angle_beta   90.00
_cell.angle_gamma   90.00
#
_symmetry.space_group_name_H-M   'P 1'
#
loop_
_entity.id
_entity.type
_entity.pdbx_description
1 polymer ?
#
loop_
_entity_poly.entity_id
_entity_poly.type
_entity_poly.pdbx_seq_one_letter_code
_entity_poly.pdbx_strand_id
1 'polypeptide(L)'
;MADAQTALGHQLAGAGGEGGLEGNSRAAAEHFKQHSRFSDASFGAGEIVRSSLKIVKYGIYDRAELKTWHQGRVVLIGDAAHPTSPHLVQGANQAYEDVDLLVELLEKHNPAAEAP
;
A
#
# COMPACT_ATOMS: atom_id res chain seq x y z
N MET A 1 -22.21 -21.64 16.22
CA MET A 1 -21.01 -21.15 16.93
C MET A 1 -20.35 -20.17 15.99
N ALA A 2 -20.47 -18.87 16.27
CA ALA A 2 -19.87 -17.82 15.45
C ALA A 2 -18.39 -17.70 15.82
N ASP A 3 -17.54 -17.68 14.81
CA ASP A 3 -16.09 -17.75 14.95
C ASP A 3 -15.53 -16.42 15.47
N ALA A 4 -14.68 -16.48 16.50
CA ALA A 4 -14.13 -15.33 17.21
C ALA A 4 -13.12 -14.52 16.36
N GLN A 5 -12.81 -14.99 15.15
CA GLN A 5 -11.91 -14.31 14.21
C GLN A 5 -12.60 -13.23 13.35
N THR A 6 -13.94 -13.20 13.25
CA THR A 6 -14.64 -12.18 12.45
C THR A 6 -14.74 -10.82 13.15
N ALA A 7 -14.50 -10.75 14.47
CA ALA A 7 -14.69 -9.53 15.26
C ALA A 7 -13.50 -8.55 15.25
N LEU A 8 -12.31 -8.95 14.79
CA LEU A 8 -11.13 -8.07 14.77
C LEU A 8 -10.98 -7.24 13.49
N GLY A 9 -11.70 -7.57 12.42
CA GLY A 9 -11.56 -6.89 11.11
C GLY A 9 -12.24 -5.52 11.01
N HIS A 10 -13.06 -5.14 11.98
CA HIS A 10 -13.92 -3.96 11.87
C HIS A 10 -13.32 -2.67 12.46
N GLN A 11 -12.08 -2.70 12.97
CA GLN A 11 -11.52 -1.62 13.79
C GLN A 11 -10.34 -0.85 13.16
N LEU A 12 -10.01 -1.10 11.88
CA LEU A 12 -9.00 -0.33 11.14
C LEU A 12 -9.56 0.50 9.97
N ALA A 13 -10.88 0.49 9.76
CA ALA A 13 -11.55 1.24 8.68
C ALA A 13 -11.91 2.69 9.05
N GLY A 14 -11.16 3.32 9.97
CA GLY A 14 -11.52 4.61 10.54
C GLY A 14 -10.32 5.54 10.72
N ALA A 15 -9.74 6.02 9.62
CA ALA A 15 -9.01 7.30 9.58
C ALA A 15 -8.58 7.61 8.14
N GLY A 16 -9.52 8.10 7.31
CA GLY A 16 -9.18 8.92 6.13
C GLY A 16 -8.68 10.30 6.57
N GLY A 17 -7.72 10.34 7.49
CA GLY A 17 -7.21 11.58 8.08
C GLY A 17 -6.14 12.18 7.18
N GLU A 18 -6.33 13.43 6.81
CA GLU A 18 -5.44 14.31 6.05
C GLU A 18 -4.07 14.60 6.71
N GLY A 19 -3.57 13.71 7.59
CA GLY A 19 -2.34 13.89 8.37
C GLY A 19 -1.05 13.45 7.69
N GLY A 20 -1.08 13.09 6.40
CA GLY A 20 0.06 12.49 5.69
C GLY A 20 1.21 13.45 5.36
N LEU A 21 0.98 14.76 5.36
CA LEU A 21 1.94 15.73 4.82
C LEU A 21 2.63 16.60 5.89
N GLU A 22 1.98 16.90 7.01
CA GLU A 22 2.56 17.76 8.08
C GLU A 22 3.81 17.12 8.73
N GLY A 23 3.89 15.80 8.76
CA GLY A 23 5.01 15.05 9.37
C GLY A 23 6.31 15.03 8.56
N ASN A 24 6.33 15.56 7.34
CA ASN A 24 7.43 15.41 6.38
C ASN A 24 8.32 16.65 6.23
N SER A 25 8.30 17.55 7.21
CA SER A 25 9.19 18.71 7.22
C SER A 25 10.65 18.32 7.51
N ARG A 26 11.60 19.10 6.98
CA ARG A 26 13.02 18.92 7.29
C ARG A 26 13.29 19.00 8.80
N ALA A 27 12.62 19.92 9.49
CA ALA A 27 12.74 20.05 10.95
C ALA A 27 12.26 18.79 11.69
N ALA A 28 11.14 18.19 11.26
CA ALA A 28 10.66 16.93 11.84
C ALA A 28 11.62 15.77 11.59
N ALA A 29 12.21 15.69 10.39
CA ALA A 29 13.23 14.69 10.07
C ALA A 29 14.49 14.84 10.93
N GLU A 30 15.02 16.06 11.10
CA GLU A 30 16.18 16.32 11.95
C GLU A 30 15.89 16.03 13.43
N HIS A 31 14.70 16.42 13.90
CA HIS A 31 14.26 16.07 15.24
C HIS A 31 14.20 14.55 15.44
N PHE A 32 13.67 13.79 14.48
CA PHE A 32 13.61 12.33 14.54
C PHE A 32 15.01 11.70 14.59
N LYS A 33 15.97 12.20 13.78
CA LYS A 33 17.37 11.73 13.83
C LYS A 33 18.02 11.94 15.18
N GLN A 34 17.71 13.04 15.86
CA GLN A 34 18.35 13.40 17.13
C GLN A 34 17.68 12.75 18.36
N HIS A 35 16.37 12.53 18.31
CA HIS A 35 15.59 12.19 19.51
C HIS A 35 14.85 10.85 19.43
N SER A 36 14.91 10.12 18.30
CA SER A 36 14.23 8.83 18.20
C SER A 36 15.06 7.70 18.81
N ARG A 37 14.37 6.74 19.45
CA ARG A 37 14.99 5.47 19.90
C ARG A 37 15.66 4.68 18.76
N PHE A 38 15.25 4.94 17.51
CA PHE A 38 15.79 4.27 16.35
C PHE A 38 17.20 4.75 16.01
N SER A 39 17.54 5.98 16.41
CA SER A 39 18.90 6.50 16.31
C SER A 39 19.87 5.74 17.21
N ASP A 40 19.41 5.16 18.32
CA ASP A 40 20.26 4.38 19.22
C ASP A 40 20.23 2.87 18.92
N ALA A 41 19.58 2.47 17.83
CA ALA A 41 19.46 1.07 17.45
C ALA A 41 20.84 0.44 17.16
N SER A 42 21.03 -0.76 17.70
CA SER A 42 22.25 -1.56 17.58
C SER A 42 22.50 -2.05 16.15
N PHE A 43 23.68 -2.65 15.92
CA PHE A 43 24.04 -3.28 14.63
C PHE A 43 24.04 -2.32 13.43
N GLY A 44 24.42 -1.05 13.65
CA GLY A 44 24.52 -0.04 12.60
C GLY A 44 23.19 0.61 12.18
N ALA A 45 22.04 0.09 12.63
CA ALA A 45 20.73 0.66 12.30
C ALA A 45 20.60 2.13 12.74
N GLY A 46 21.13 2.47 13.92
CA GLY A 46 21.15 3.85 14.40
C GLY A 46 21.97 4.81 13.54
N GLU A 47 23.07 4.33 12.96
CA GLU A 47 23.89 5.12 12.05
C GLU A 47 23.17 5.39 10.73
N ILE A 48 22.45 4.41 10.20
CA ILE A 48 21.61 4.57 9.00
C ILE A 48 20.57 5.66 9.25
N VAL A 49 19.89 5.66 10.39
CA VAL A 49 18.92 6.71 10.75
C VAL A 49 19.57 8.09 10.78
N ARG A 50 20.68 8.25 11.51
CA ARG A 50 21.36 9.55 11.67
C ARG A 50 21.94 10.09 10.35
N SER A 51 22.49 9.22 9.51
CA SER A 51 23.15 9.58 8.25
C SER A 51 22.18 9.73 7.06
N SER A 52 20.93 9.31 7.21
CA SER A 52 19.93 9.37 6.14
C SER A 52 19.76 10.78 5.57
N LEU A 53 19.84 10.90 4.25
CA LEU A 53 19.67 12.20 3.56
C LEU A 53 18.25 12.75 3.69
N LYS A 54 17.26 11.87 3.72
CA LYS A 54 15.84 12.21 3.82
C LYS A 54 15.11 11.15 4.65
N ILE A 55 14.25 11.61 5.55
CA ILE A 55 13.34 10.74 6.30
C ILE A 55 11.93 11.19 5.96
N VAL A 56 11.07 10.24 5.62
CA VAL A 56 9.70 10.49 5.25
C VAL A 56 8.81 9.55 6.04
N LYS A 57 7.77 10.10 6.65
CA LYS A 57 6.73 9.37 7.35
C LYS A 57 5.57 9.14 6.38
N TYR A 58 5.21 7.88 6.21
CA TYR A 58 4.00 7.46 5.50
C TYR A 58 3.18 6.55 6.41
N GLY A 59 1.85 6.68 6.33
CA GLY A 59 0.96 5.69 6.93
C GLY A 59 0.91 4.43 6.07
N ILE A 60 0.85 3.28 6.72
CA ILE A 60 0.57 2.00 6.05
C ILE A 60 -0.92 1.77 6.25
N TYR A 61 -1.66 1.77 5.15
CA TYR A 61 -3.11 1.61 5.14
C TYR A 61 -3.49 0.35 4.39
N ASP A 62 -4.53 -0.30 4.87
CA ASP A 62 -5.14 -1.45 4.23
C ASP A 62 -6.66 -1.21 4.18
N ARG A 63 -7.38 -2.02 3.42
CA ARG A 63 -8.84 -1.99 3.35
C ARG A 63 -9.41 -3.40 3.25
N ALA A 64 -10.69 -3.54 3.60
CA ALA A 64 -11.39 -4.80 3.41
C ALA A 64 -11.44 -5.21 1.93
N GLU A 65 -11.31 -6.51 1.67
CA GLU A 65 -11.42 -7.08 0.32
C GLU A 65 -12.74 -6.71 -0.35
N LEU A 66 -12.66 -6.34 -1.63
CA LEU A 66 -13.84 -6.04 -2.43
C LEU A 66 -14.52 -7.34 -2.86
N LYS A 67 -15.83 -7.44 -2.63
CA LYS A 67 -16.66 -8.56 -3.11
C LYS A 67 -16.82 -8.58 -4.64
N THR A 68 -16.67 -7.45 -5.30
CA THR A 68 -16.82 -7.29 -6.75
C THR A 68 -15.90 -6.17 -7.23
N TRP A 69 -15.16 -6.40 -8.30
CA TRP A 69 -14.13 -5.47 -8.81
C TRP A 69 -14.58 -4.70 -10.06
N HIS A 70 -15.79 -4.92 -10.55
CA HIS A 70 -16.26 -4.32 -11.80
C HIS A 70 -17.69 -3.79 -11.69
N GLN A 71 -18.01 -2.82 -12.54
CA GLN A 71 -19.36 -2.31 -12.76
C GLN A 71 -19.52 -1.90 -14.22
N GLY A 72 -20.45 -2.53 -14.94
CA GLY A 72 -20.63 -2.29 -16.38
C GLY A 72 -19.35 -2.60 -17.18
N ARG A 73 -18.82 -1.59 -17.88
CA ARG A 73 -17.58 -1.68 -18.68
C ARG A 73 -16.34 -1.15 -17.96
N VAL A 74 -16.39 -1.06 -16.63
CA VAL A 74 -15.29 -0.58 -15.79
C VAL A 74 -14.87 -1.70 -14.83
N VAL A 75 -13.57 -1.93 -14.72
CA VAL A 75 -12.95 -2.89 -13.79
C VAL A 75 -11.81 -2.21 -13.03
N LEU A 76 -11.67 -2.55 -11.75
CA LEU A 76 -10.57 -2.12 -10.89
C LEU A 76 -9.44 -3.16 -10.96
N ILE A 77 -8.19 -2.69 -10.96
CA ILE A 77 -6.97 -3.52 -10.91
C ILE A 77 -5.94 -2.88 -9.97
N GLY A 78 -4.90 -3.63 -9.58
CA GLY A 78 -3.84 -3.19 -8.67
C GLY A 78 -4.37 -2.76 -7.31
N ASP A 79 -3.72 -1.78 -6.69
CA ASP A 79 -4.12 -1.23 -5.37
C ASP A 79 -5.58 -0.72 -5.36
N ALA A 80 -6.16 -0.37 -6.52
CA ALA A 80 -7.56 0.01 -6.60
C ALA A 80 -8.51 -1.19 -6.42
N ALA A 81 -8.06 -2.43 -6.61
CA ALA A 81 -8.81 -3.67 -6.40
C ALA A 81 -8.36 -4.45 -5.14
N HIS A 82 -7.06 -4.52 -4.89
CA HIS A 82 -6.43 -5.38 -3.87
C HIS A 82 -5.18 -4.74 -3.24
N PRO A 83 -5.30 -3.64 -2.48
CA PRO A 83 -4.16 -3.09 -1.79
C PRO A 83 -3.61 -4.15 -0.82
N THR A 84 -2.29 -4.30 -0.79
CA THR A 84 -1.64 -5.29 0.06
C THR A 84 -0.66 -4.64 1.02
N SER A 85 -0.49 -5.29 2.17
CA SER A 85 0.56 -4.91 3.10
C SER A 85 1.94 -4.99 2.43
N PRO A 86 2.82 -3.99 2.61
CA PRO A 86 4.11 -3.96 1.93
C PRO A 86 5.09 -5.04 2.40
N HIS A 87 4.74 -5.81 3.45
CA HIS A 87 5.62 -6.82 4.04
C HIS A 87 5.98 -7.97 3.09
N LEU A 88 5.08 -8.35 2.17
CA LEU A 88 5.34 -9.42 1.20
C LEU A 88 5.95 -8.90 -0.11
N VAL A 89 5.95 -7.57 -0.31
CA VAL A 89 6.45 -6.91 -1.52
C VAL A 89 5.81 -7.48 -2.79
N GLN A 90 4.49 -7.73 -2.76
CA GLN A 90 3.75 -8.35 -3.88
C GLN A 90 2.80 -7.40 -4.62
N GLY A 91 2.44 -6.24 -4.07
CA GLY A 91 1.43 -5.37 -4.70
C GLY A 91 1.74 -5.02 -6.16
N ALA A 92 3.01 -4.73 -6.47
CA ALA A 92 3.43 -4.48 -7.86
C ALA A 92 3.30 -5.73 -8.75
N ASN A 93 3.69 -6.91 -8.24
CA ASN A 93 3.62 -8.16 -9.01
C ASN A 93 2.17 -8.53 -9.32
N GLN A 94 1.27 -8.40 -8.34
CA GLN A 94 -0.15 -8.66 -8.52
C GLN A 94 -0.78 -7.70 -9.53
N ALA A 95 -0.41 -6.42 -9.49
CA ALA A 95 -0.86 -5.46 -10.50
C ALA A 95 -0.38 -5.82 -11.92
N TYR A 96 0.82 -6.39 -12.06
CA TYR A 96 1.29 -6.89 -13.36
C TYR A 96 0.50 -8.11 -13.84
N GLU A 97 0.21 -9.06 -12.94
CA GLU A 97 -0.63 -10.23 -13.26
C GLU A 97 -2.04 -9.80 -13.69
N ASP A 98 -2.62 -8.77 -13.07
CA ASP A 98 -3.92 -8.23 -13.49
C ASP A 98 -3.88 -7.71 -14.93
N VAL A 99 -2.83 -6.96 -15.29
CA VAL A 99 -2.70 -6.35 -16.62
C VAL A 99 -2.51 -7.43 -17.67
N ASP A 100 -1.64 -8.39 -17.41
CA ASP A 100 -1.37 -9.52 -18.32
C ASP A 100 -2.66 -10.28 -18.63
N LEU A 101 -3.40 -10.67 -17.59
CA LEU A 101 -4.66 -11.38 -17.74
C LEU A 101 -5.76 -10.53 -18.39
N LEU A 102 -5.83 -9.23 -18.05
CA LEU A 102 -6.82 -8.33 -18.64
C LEU A 102 -6.58 -8.17 -20.15
N VAL A 103 -5.33 -8.00 -20.58
CA VAL A 103 -4.96 -7.90 -22.00
C VAL A 103 -5.32 -9.20 -22.73
N GLU A 104 -4.93 -10.36 -22.19
CA GLU A 104 -5.26 -11.67 -22.79
C GLU A 104 -6.78 -11.82 -22.98
N LEU A 105 -7.57 -11.47 -21.96
CA LEU A 105 -9.02 -11.57 -22.03
C LEU A 105 -9.63 -10.57 -23.03
N LEU A 106 -9.09 -9.36 -23.12
CA LEU A 106 -9.54 -8.36 -24.09
C LEU A 106 -9.26 -8.80 -25.52
N GLU A 107 -8.08 -9.32 -25.81
CA GLU A 107 -7.73 -9.84 -27.15
C GLU A 107 -8.64 -11.01 -27.53
N LYS A 108 -8.85 -11.94 -26.59
CA LYS A 108 -9.68 -13.13 -26.80
C LYS A 108 -11.15 -12.81 -27.04
N HIS A 109 -11.70 -11.83 -26.32
CA HIS A 109 -13.14 -11.53 -26.33
C HIS A 109 -13.52 -10.28 -27.13
N ASN A 110 -12.53 -9.53 -27.61
CA ASN A 110 -12.71 -8.38 -28.48
C ASN A 110 -11.66 -8.37 -29.62
N PRO A 111 -11.61 -9.41 -30.46
CA PRO A 111 -10.55 -9.59 -31.46
C PRO A 111 -10.57 -8.55 -32.60
N ALA A 112 -11.64 -7.76 -32.69
CA ALA A 112 -11.76 -6.66 -33.65
C ALA A 112 -11.24 -5.32 -33.10
N ALA A 113 -10.82 -5.25 -31.84
CA ALA A 113 -10.18 -4.07 -31.29
C ALA A 113 -8.77 -3.89 -31.87
N GLU A 114 -8.38 -2.65 -32.09
CA GLU A 114 -7.00 -2.30 -32.43
C GLU A 114 -6.09 -2.67 -31.26
N ALA A 115 -4.91 -3.21 -31.56
CA ALA A 115 -3.94 -3.57 -30.53
C ALA A 115 -3.53 -2.30 -29.75
N PRO A 116 -3.32 -2.42 -28.42
CA PRO A 116 -2.93 -1.30 -27.57
C PRO A 116 -1.56 -0.70 -27.93
#